data_AF-A0A835YM27-F1
#
_entry.id   AF-A0A835YM27-F1
#
_cell.length_a   1.000
_cell.length_b   1.000
_cell.length_c   1.000
_cell.angle_alpha   90.00
_cell.angle_beta   90.00
_cell.angle_gamma   90.00
#
_symmetry.space_group_name_H-M   'P 1'
#
loop_
_entity.id
_entity.type
_entity.pdbx_description
1 polymer ?
#
loop_
_entity_poly.entity_id
_entity_poly.type
_entity_poly.pdbx_seq_one_letter_code
_entity_poly.pdbx_strand_id
1 'polypeptide(L)'
;MIGATAVLFVANPAQGAIAAVPVALFWYRGLKDMAQDSHTVLRNFPVLGHIRFLLEASDCKAASLRPEIRQYFIESDTDSVPFSRAQRSIVYQRAKLQTDNLPFGTRRNTYGEGYEWIKHSLSPVHLDDACGRKVVGGPHCKQPYSASIMNVSAMSYGSISKNAVLALNGGAKMGGFYHNTGEGGLSKYHLEPGGDIVWNIGTGYFGCRAEDGSFSPTAFSANASRPQVKMIEIKLSQGAKPAHGGILPAAKVSADIAEARGVPQGMDCISPPGHSEFAGPAGLVRFADRSAALSDAPSLLCSAFISCVGNHVELAGIVRAMQESGSGPDFINIDGGEGGTGAAPPEFSNSVGTPLVDAVALATDLLIGAGIRERVTVICAGKVLSGFSIVRNMALGADICNSARAMMFALGCIQASRPDTLRNMMLKVCQSTLYASVCAPY
;
A
#
# COMPACT_ATOMS: atom_id res chain seq x y z
N MET A 1 -34.89 -15.90 15.21
CA MET A 1 -36.04 -15.07 14.81
C MET A 1 -37.11 -15.87 14.09
N ILE A 2 -36.83 -16.51 12.95
CA ILE A 2 -37.85 -17.24 12.15
C ILE A 2 -38.62 -18.30 12.98
N GLY A 3 -37.93 -19.11 13.80
CA GLY A 3 -38.59 -20.12 14.63
C GLY A 3 -39.54 -19.54 15.69
N ALA A 4 -39.19 -18.41 16.31
CA ALA A 4 -40.04 -17.76 17.31
C ALA A 4 -41.25 -17.07 16.66
N THR A 5 -41.06 -16.45 15.50
CA THR A 5 -42.15 -15.85 14.71
C THR A 5 -43.12 -16.91 14.20
N ALA A 6 -42.63 -18.07 13.76
CA ALA A 6 -43.46 -19.19 13.32
C ALA A 6 -44.31 -19.76 14.48
N VAL A 7 -43.72 -19.93 15.67
CA VAL A 7 -44.45 -20.37 16.87
C VAL A 7 -45.53 -19.36 17.28
N LEU A 8 -45.23 -18.05 17.22
CA LEU A 8 -46.22 -17.00 17.49
C LEU A 8 -47.33 -16.96 16.44
N PHE A 9 -47.04 -17.23 15.17
CA PHE A 9 -48.03 -17.29 14.10
C PHE A 9 -48.99 -18.48 14.26
N VAL A 10 -48.48 -19.62 14.74
CA VAL A 10 -49.28 -20.81 15.05
C VAL A 10 -50.12 -20.61 16.32
N ALA A 11 -49.58 -19.90 17.33
CA ALA A 11 -50.28 -19.67 18.60
C ALA A 11 -51.32 -18.54 18.54
N ASN A 12 -51.06 -17.47 17.80
CA ASN A 12 -51.96 -16.35 17.60
C ASN A 12 -51.68 -15.64 16.27
N PRO A 13 -52.51 -15.84 15.23
CA PRO A 13 -52.26 -15.31 13.88
C PRO A 13 -52.10 -13.78 13.83
N ALA A 14 -52.83 -13.04 14.68
CA ALA A 14 -52.75 -11.58 14.73
C ALA A 14 -51.40 -11.11 15.33
N GLN A 15 -50.93 -11.76 16.39
CA GLN A 15 -49.62 -11.45 16.99
C GLN A 15 -48.46 -11.92 16.11
N GLY A 16 -48.61 -13.06 15.44
CA GLY A 16 -47.67 -13.54 14.44
C GLY A 16 -47.51 -12.59 13.25
N ALA A 17 -48.61 -12.02 12.74
CA ALA A 17 -48.57 -11.03 11.66
C ALA A 17 -47.80 -9.77 12.08
N ILE A 18 -48.01 -9.27 13.30
CA ILE A 18 -47.28 -8.12 13.84
C ILE A 18 -45.77 -8.43 13.99
N ALA A 19 -45.43 -9.63 14.47
CA ALA A 19 -44.03 -10.06 14.62
C ALA A 19 -43.33 -10.37 13.28
N ALA A 20 -44.08 -10.68 12.22
CA ALA A 20 -43.53 -10.96 10.89
C ALA A 20 -43.03 -9.70 10.16
N VAL A 21 -43.65 -8.54 10.39
CA VAL A 21 -43.25 -7.27 9.77
C VAL A 21 -41.79 -6.88 10.05
N PRO A 22 -41.30 -6.80 11.31
CA PRO A 22 -39.91 -6.45 11.59
C PRO A 22 -38.93 -7.50 11.07
N VAL A 23 -39.31 -8.78 11.04
CA VAL A 23 -38.48 -9.86 10.46
C VAL A 23 -38.38 -9.70 8.95
N ALA A 24 -39.48 -9.43 8.26
CA ALA A 24 -39.49 -9.17 6.83
C ALA A 24 -38.68 -7.92 6.48
N LEU A 25 -38.79 -6.84 7.26
CA LEU A 25 -37.98 -5.63 7.10
C LEU A 25 -36.48 -5.90 7.33
N PHE A 26 -36.12 -6.70 8.33
CA PHE A 26 -34.75 -7.11 8.59
C PHE A 26 -34.16 -7.87 7.39
N TRP A 27 -34.89 -8.87 6.86
CA TRP A 27 -34.45 -9.64 5.70
C TRP A 27 -34.42 -8.82 4.42
N TYR A 28 -35.44 -8.00 4.17
CA TYR A 28 -35.47 -7.08 3.03
C TYR A 28 -34.26 -6.13 3.06
N ARG A 29 -33.99 -5.54 4.22
CA ARG A 29 -32.84 -4.65 4.39
C ARG A 29 -31.52 -5.39 4.22
N GLY A 30 -31.39 -6.60 4.78
CA GLY A 30 -30.23 -7.45 4.61
C GLY A 30 -29.96 -7.80 3.15
N LEU A 31 -30.99 -8.22 2.40
CA LEU A 31 -30.87 -8.52 0.97
C LEU A 31 -30.51 -7.27 0.15
N LYS A 32 -31.10 -6.11 0.47
CA LYS A 32 -30.76 -4.84 -0.17
C LYS A 32 -29.31 -4.42 0.12
N ASP A 33 -28.85 -4.61 1.36
CA ASP A 33 -27.48 -4.30 1.76
C ASP A 33 -26.46 -5.26 1.10
N MET A 34 -26.85 -6.52 0.86
CA MET A 34 -26.05 -7.50 0.11
C MET A 34 -25.98 -7.20 -1.39
N ALA A 35 -27.07 -6.67 -1.97
CA ALA A 35 -27.17 -6.42 -3.40
C ALA A 35 -26.52 -5.10 -3.85
N GLN A 36 -26.39 -4.12 -2.97
CA GLN A 36 -25.81 -2.81 -3.34
C GLN A 36 -24.28 -2.87 -3.52
N ASP A 37 -23.75 -1.96 -4.35
CA ASP A 37 -22.32 -1.92 -4.71
C ASP A 37 -21.55 -0.72 -4.15
N SER A 38 -22.26 0.20 -3.49
CA SER A 38 -21.75 1.47 -2.97
C SER A 38 -20.96 1.39 -1.65
N HIS A 39 -21.27 0.41 -0.79
CA HIS A 39 -20.77 0.34 0.58
C HIS A 39 -20.28 -1.06 0.94
N THR A 40 -18.96 -1.27 0.91
CA THR A 40 -18.31 -2.54 1.21
C THR A 40 -18.66 -3.08 2.60
N VAL A 41 -18.76 -2.20 3.61
CA VAL A 41 -19.08 -2.61 5.00
C VAL A 41 -20.51 -3.16 5.11
N LEU A 42 -21.50 -2.48 4.55
CA LEU A 42 -22.91 -2.92 4.60
C LEU A 42 -23.12 -4.23 3.85
N ARG A 43 -22.37 -4.45 2.77
CA ARG A 43 -22.45 -5.69 2.01
C ARG A 43 -21.85 -6.89 2.73
N ASN A 44 -20.77 -6.67 3.48
CA ASN A 44 -20.12 -7.72 4.28
C ASN A 44 -20.87 -8.02 5.59
N PHE A 45 -21.50 -7.00 6.19
CA PHE A 45 -22.29 -7.13 7.43
C PHE A 45 -23.68 -6.52 7.21
N PRO A 46 -24.56 -7.21 6.46
CA PRO A 46 -25.91 -6.73 6.21
C PRO A 46 -26.65 -6.46 7.51
N VAL A 47 -27.39 -5.35 7.58
CA VAL A 47 -28.07 -4.87 8.78
C VAL A 47 -27.13 -4.43 9.92
N LEU A 48 -26.19 -5.27 10.36
CA LEU A 48 -25.26 -4.97 11.47
C LEU A 48 -24.31 -3.82 11.16
N GLY A 49 -23.89 -3.66 9.90
CA GLY A 49 -23.03 -2.56 9.48
C GLY A 49 -23.67 -1.18 9.68
N HIS A 50 -25.01 -1.09 9.73
CA HIS A 50 -25.70 0.16 10.05
C HIS A 50 -25.48 0.58 11.50
N ILE A 51 -25.23 -0.35 12.44
CA ILE A 51 -24.92 0.01 13.84
C ILE A 51 -23.67 0.87 13.90
N ARG A 52 -22.64 0.53 13.10
CA ARG A 52 -21.44 1.36 12.97
C ARG A 52 -21.79 2.77 12.51
N PHE A 53 -22.56 2.90 11.41
CA PHE A 53 -22.92 4.21 10.89
C PHE A 53 -23.88 4.97 11.79
N LEU A 54 -24.71 4.29 12.58
CA LEU A 54 -25.58 4.89 13.58
C LEU A 54 -24.76 5.44 14.75
N LEU A 55 -23.77 4.69 15.24
CA LEU A 55 -22.83 5.18 16.24
C LEU A 55 -22.04 6.36 15.66
N GLU A 56 -21.54 6.24 14.44
CA GLU A 56 -20.77 7.28 13.74
C GLU A 56 -21.60 8.53 13.38
N ALA A 57 -22.91 8.38 13.11
CA ALA A 57 -23.84 9.49 12.86
C ALA A 57 -24.38 10.08 14.15
N SER A 58 -24.50 9.28 15.22
CA SER A 58 -24.80 9.78 16.56
C SER A 58 -23.66 10.64 17.12
N ASP A 59 -22.42 10.44 16.65
CA ASP A 59 -21.29 11.37 16.87
C ASP A 59 -21.57 12.79 16.31
N CYS A 60 -22.41 12.91 15.28
CA CYS A 60 -22.73 14.19 14.63
C CYS A 60 -23.94 14.91 15.25
N LYS A 61 -24.83 14.17 15.96
CA LYS A 61 -26.00 14.75 16.66
C LYS A 61 -25.81 14.90 18.17
N ALA A 62 -24.79 14.28 18.75
CA ALA A 62 -24.46 14.39 20.18
C ALA A 62 -23.51 15.55 20.50
N ALA A 63 -23.89 16.79 20.14
CA ALA A 63 -23.21 17.98 20.64
C ALA A 63 -23.38 18.18 22.16
N SER A 64 -24.29 17.45 22.81
CA SER A 64 -24.70 17.60 24.22
C SER A 64 -24.43 16.39 25.13
N LEU A 65 -23.88 15.28 24.64
CA LEU A 65 -23.52 14.05 25.42
C LEU A 65 -22.01 13.76 25.41
N ARG A 66 -21.23 14.79 25.07
CA ARG A 66 -19.86 14.72 24.55
C ARG A 66 -18.73 14.54 25.61
N PRO A 67 -18.86 14.94 26.89
CA PRO A 67 -17.78 14.75 27.87
C PRO A 67 -17.70 13.34 28.46
N GLU A 68 -18.83 12.72 28.84
CA GLU A 68 -18.80 11.55 29.73
C GLU A 68 -18.37 10.24 29.03
N ILE A 69 -18.71 10.04 27.75
CA ILE A 69 -18.32 8.84 27.00
C ILE A 69 -16.86 8.93 26.51
N ARG A 70 -16.37 10.15 26.29
CA ARG A 70 -15.03 10.44 25.76
C ARG A 70 -13.91 10.13 26.74
N GLN A 71 -14.22 10.20 28.04
CA GLN A 71 -13.26 9.90 29.10
C GLN A 71 -12.95 8.40 29.23
N TYR A 72 -13.79 7.51 28.67
CA TYR A 72 -13.68 6.07 28.90
C TYR A 72 -13.71 5.17 27.65
N PHE A 73 -14.23 5.61 26.48
CA PHE A 73 -14.50 4.68 25.36
C PHE A 73 -14.09 5.11 23.94
N ILE A 74 -13.67 6.35 23.65
CA ILE A 74 -13.52 6.82 22.25
C ILE A 74 -12.19 7.56 22.00
N GLU A 75 -11.45 7.08 20.98
CA GLU A 75 -10.23 7.67 20.39
C GLU A 75 -10.43 9.15 20.00
N SER A 76 -9.49 10.05 20.30
CA SER A 76 -9.59 11.45 19.87
C SER A 76 -9.35 11.59 18.35
N ASP A 77 -9.95 12.60 17.71
CA ASP A 77 -9.76 12.87 16.27
C ASP A 77 -8.28 13.10 15.87
N THR A 78 -7.44 13.45 16.85
CA THR A 78 -6.01 13.72 16.69
C THR A 78 -5.12 12.58 17.20
N ASP A 79 -5.67 11.63 17.97
CA ASP A 79 -4.90 10.48 18.45
C ASP A 79 -4.57 9.58 17.26
N SER A 80 -3.31 9.21 17.15
CA SER A 80 -2.80 8.46 16.00
C SER A 80 -2.40 7.05 16.43
N VAL A 81 -3.30 6.06 16.32
CA VAL A 81 -2.87 4.66 16.45
C VAL A 81 -3.57 3.73 15.45
N PRO A 82 -2.95 3.37 14.31
CA PRO A 82 -1.81 4.00 13.62
C PRO A 82 -2.13 5.28 12.80
N PHE A 83 -3.40 5.57 12.52
CA PHE A 83 -3.85 6.75 11.77
C PHE A 83 -5.06 7.39 12.45
N SER A 84 -5.06 8.72 12.52
CA SER A 84 -6.16 9.46 13.14
C SER A 84 -7.43 9.41 12.28
N ARG A 85 -8.58 9.74 12.89
CA ARG A 85 -9.86 9.83 12.15
C ARG A 85 -9.76 10.85 11.01
N ALA A 86 -9.21 12.03 11.30
CA ALA A 86 -9.04 13.10 10.30
C ALA A 86 -8.20 12.63 9.09
N GLN A 87 -7.12 11.89 9.33
CA GLN A 87 -6.29 11.32 8.28
C GLN A 87 -7.04 10.32 7.39
N ARG A 88 -7.82 9.42 8.00
CA ARG A 88 -8.64 8.44 7.27
C ARG A 88 -9.76 9.12 6.47
N SER A 89 -10.43 10.10 7.07
CA SER A 89 -11.52 10.85 6.43
C SER A 89 -11.08 11.54 5.15
N ILE A 90 -9.89 12.16 5.13
CA ILE A 90 -9.33 12.79 3.92
C ILE A 90 -9.25 11.77 2.77
N VAL A 91 -8.73 10.57 3.05
CA VAL A 91 -8.59 9.52 2.04
C VAL A 91 -9.96 9.04 1.55
N TYR A 92 -10.91 8.80 2.47
CA TYR A 92 -12.25 8.33 2.11
C TYR A 92 -13.05 9.36 1.30
N GLN A 93 -12.92 10.65 1.61
CA GLN A 93 -13.59 11.71 0.86
C GLN A 93 -13.02 11.84 -0.55
N ARG A 94 -11.69 11.85 -0.68
CA ARG A 94 -11.00 11.92 -1.97
C ARG A 94 -11.27 10.71 -2.86
N ALA A 95 -11.28 9.51 -2.29
CA ALA A 95 -11.62 8.28 -3.02
C ALA A 95 -13.06 8.29 -3.57
N LYS A 96 -13.96 9.09 -2.99
CA LYS A 96 -15.35 9.26 -3.43
C LYS A 96 -15.57 10.53 -4.26
N LEU A 97 -14.50 11.26 -4.60
CA LEU A 97 -14.57 12.56 -5.28
C LEU A 97 -15.50 13.56 -4.58
N GLN A 98 -15.56 13.50 -3.24
CA GLN A 98 -16.35 14.41 -2.43
C GLN A 98 -15.56 15.69 -2.12
N THR A 99 -16.28 16.80 -1.97
CA THR A 99 -15.70 18.10 -1.64
C THR A 99 -14.91 18.02 -0.33
N ASP A 100 -13.67 18.47 -0.39
CA ASP A 100 -12.62 18.39 0.62
C ASP A 100 -12.52 19.66 1.50
N ASN A 101 -13.55 20.52 1.44
CA ASN A 101 -13.64 21.74 2.24
C ASN A 101 -14.15 21.41 3.65
N LEU A 102 -13.28 21.60 4.65
CA LEU A 102 -13.66 21.55 6.06
C LEU A 102 -13.94 22.97 6.58
N PRO A 103 -15.17 23.28 7.01
CA PRO A 103 -15.38 24.47 7.84
C PRO A 103 -14.67 24.26 9.19
N PHE A 104 -14.25 25.34 9.86
CA PHE A 104 -13.72 25.37 11.24
C PHE A 104 -12.19 25.55 11.44
N GLY A 105 -11.40 25.79 10.38
CA GLY A 105 -9.97 26.17 10.52
C GLY A 105 -9.06 25.08 11.11
N THR A 106 -7.85 25.47 11.53
CA THR A 106 -6.81 24.53 12.02
C THR A 106 -7.16 23.93 13.37
N ARG A 107 -7.34 22.60 13.41
CA ARG A 107 -7.61 21.84 14.65
C ARG A 107 -6.36 21.30 15.36
N ARG A 108 -5.20 21.32 14.70
CA ARG A 108 -3.93 20.86 15.28
C ARG A 108 -3.36 21.95 16.19
N ASN A 109 -2.70 21.56 17.27
CA ASN A 109 -1.93 22.50 18.09
C ASN A 109 -0.71 22.99 17.30
N THR A 110 -0.73 24.25 16.87
CA THR A 110 0.33 24.87 16.05
C THR A 110 1.62 25.14 16.80
N TYR A 111 1.56 25.17 18.14
CA TYR A 111 2.72 25.35 19.01
C TYR A 111 3.13 24.02 19.68
N GLY A 112 2.48 22.91 19.34
CA GLY A 112 2.87 21.60 19.83
C GLY A 112 4.17 21.13 19.19
N GLU A 113 4.96 20.37 19.94
CA GLU A 113 6.14 19.69 19.40
C GLU A 113 5.76 18.77 18.23
N GLY A 114 6.59 18.76 17.19
CA GLY A 114 6.33 18.01 15.97
C GLY A 114 5.22 18.60 15.09
N TYR A 115 4.75 19.83 15.34
CA TYR A 115 3.91 20.54 14.39
C TYR A 115 4.72 20.89 13.13
N GLU A 116 4.23 20.43 11.98
CA GLU A 116 4.85 20.66 10.68
C GLU A 116 4.03 21.67 9.90
N TRP A 117 4.69 22.61 9.22
CA TRP A 117 4.04 23.61 8.38
C TRP A 117 4.85 23.87 7.10
N ILE A 118 4.19 24.44 6.09
CA ILE A 118 4.81 24.92 4.86
C ILE A 118 4.48 26.40 4.72
N LYS A 119 5.46 27.18 4.27
CA LYS A 119 5.27 28.61 3.96
C LYS A 119 4.62 28.73 2.59
N HIS A 120 3.53 29.50 2.49
CA HIS A 120 2.96 29.82 1.19
C HIS A 120 3.82 30.87 0.47
N SER A 121 3.75 30.88 -0.87
CA SER A 121 4.31 31.96 -1.69
C SER A 121 3.33 33.14 -1.74
N LEU A 122 3.85 34.37 -1.87
CA LEU A 122 3.05 35.55 -2.22
C LEU A 122 2.75 35.64 -3.72
N SER A 123 3.46 34.85 -4.53
CA SER A 123 3.30 34.76 -5.98
C SER A 123 2.75 33.39 -6.34
N PRO A 124 1.41 33.19 -6.30
CA PRO A 124 0.79 31.94 -6.71
C PRO A 124 0.99 31.73 -8.22
N VAL A 125 1.18 30.48 -8.62
CA VAL A 125 1.32 30.07 -10.02
C VAL A 125 0.21 29.09 -10.39
N HIS A 126 -0.21 29.12 -11.65
CA HIS A 126 -1.04 28.04 -12.19
C HIS A 126 -0.14 26.82 -12.39
N LEU A 127 -0.63 25.65 -11.98
CA LEU A 127 0.10 24.40 -12.17
C LEU A 127 -0.34 23.77 -13.49
N ASP A 128 0.61 23.44 -14.34
CA ASP A 128 0.35 22.61 -15.50
C ASP A 128 0.25 21.13 -15.07
N ASP A 129 -0.54 20.33 -15.80
CA ASP A 129 -0.69 18.90 -15.53
C ASP A 129 0.65 18.14 -15.59
N ALA A 130 1.66 18.69 -16.27
CA ALA A 130 3.01 18.14 -16.36
C ALA A 130 3.80 18.23 -15.04
N CYS A 131 3.42 19.11 -14.10
CA CYS A 131 4.17 19.33 -12.84
C CYS A 131 4.13 18.13 -11.87
N GLY A 132 3.31 17.11 -12.14
CA GLY A 132 3.12 15.95 -11.26
C GLY A 132 4.02 14.75 -11.55
N ARG A 133 5.08 14.88 -12.37
CA ARG A 133 5.91 13.75 -12.80
C ARG A 133 7.41 13.96 -12.61
N LYS A 134 8.13 12.87 -12.38
CA LYS A 134 9.60 12.80 -12.29
C LYS A 134 10.11 11.73 -13.25
N VAL A 135 11.12 12.05 -14.05
CA VAL A 135 11.84 11.04 -14.86
C VAL A 135 12.80 10.27 -13.95
N VAL A 136 12.66 8.95 -13.94
CA VAL A 136 13.53 7.99 -13.25
C VAL A 136 14.45 7.36 -14.27
N GLY A 137 15.75 7.29 -13.95
CA GLY A 137 16.79 6.69 -14.80
C GLY A 137 18.07 7.50 -14.80
N GLY A 138 19.18 6.87 -14.44
CA GLY A 138 20.51 7.45 -14.50
C GLY A 138 21.14 7.38 -15.90
N PRO A 139 22.41 7.78 -16.05
CA PRO A 139 23.10 7.85 -17.34
C PRO A 139 23.19 6.52 -18.10
N HIS A 140 23.13 5.39 -17.39
CA HIS A 140 23.23 4.04 -17.96
C HIS A 140 21.88 3.39 -18.23
N CYS A 141 20.78 4.08 -17.91
CA CYS A 141 19.44 3.59 -18.18
C CYS A 141 19.12 3.64 -19.68
N LYS A 142 18.69 2.51 -20.24
CA LYS A 142 18.28 2.40 -21.64
C LYS A 142 16.91 3.03 -21.93
N GLN A 143 15.99 3.03 -20.95
CA GLN A 143 14.64 3.58 -21.09
C GLN A 143 14.15 4.26 -19.82
N PRO A 144 14.43 5.56 -19.65
CA PRO A 144 13.91 6.33 -18.53
C PRO A 144 12.38 6.32 -18.48
N TYR A 145 11.83 6.35 -17.27
CA TYR A 145 10.39 6.27 -17.02
C TYR A 145 9.93 7.55 -16.36
N SER A 146 8.94 8.19 -16.96
CA SER A 146 8.25 9.32 -16.33
C SER A 146 7.28 8.75 -15.29
N ALA A 147 7.62 8.81 -14.01
CA ALA A 147 6.77 8.36 -12.91
C ALA A 147 5.90 9.52 -12.39
N SER A 148 4.70 9.22 -11.89
CA SER A 148 3.95 10.15 -11.03
C SER A 148 4.74 10.42 -9.74
N ILE A 149 4.57 11.60 -9.13
CA ILE A 149 5.13 11.88 -7.80
C ILE A 149 4.45 11.09 -6.67
N MET A 150 3.29 10.48 -6.94
CA MET A 150 2.54 9.65 -6.01
C MET A 150 2.11 8.34 -6.67
N ASN A 151 2.48 7.20 -6.08
CA ASN A 151 2.21 5.87 -6.65
C ASN A 151 1.78 4.85 -5.57
N VAL A 152 1.35 3.66 -6.01
CA VAL A 152 0.96 2.57 -5.11
C VAL A 152 2.20 1.82 -4.63
N SER A 153 2.40 1.79 -3.32
CA SER A 153 3.52 1.09 -2.69
C SER A 153 3.38 -0.44 -2.74
N ALA A 154 4.50 -1.12 -2.52
CA ALA A 154 4.66 -2.57 -2.56
C ALA A 154 3.66 -3.30 -1.64
N MET A 155 2.77 -4.10 -2.22
CA MET A 155 1.86 -4.98 -1.48
C MET A 155 1.70 -6.32 -2.20
N SER A 156 2.13 -7.40 -1.56
CA SER A 156 2.19 -8.71 -2.22
C SER A 156 0.82 -9.34 -2.46
N TYR A 157 0.64 -9.92 -3.66
CA TYR A 157 -0.45 -10.85 -3.90
C TYR A 157 -0.31 -12.07 -2.97
N GLY A 158 -1.41 -12.38 -2.27
CA GLY A 158 -1.45 -13.31 -1.13
C GLY A 158 -1.61 -12.61 0.22
N SER A 159 -0.96 -11.45 0.41
CA SER A 159 -1.27 -10.55 1.54
C SER A 159 -2.50 -9.69 1.25
N ILE A 160 -2.67 -9.26 0.00
CA ILE A 160 -3.89 -8.63 -0.50
C ILE A 160 -4.63 -9.54 -1.49
N SER A 161 -5.94 -9.36 -1.59
CA SER A 161 -6.80 -10.17 -2.44
C SER A 161 -6.59 -9.89 -3.94
N LYS A 162 -6.99 -10.84 -4.80
CA LYS A 162 -6.90 -10.67 -6.27
C LYS A 162 -7.62 -9.41 -6.75
N ASN A 163 -8.78 -9.10 -6.18
CA ASN A 163 -9.56 -7.97 -6.61
C ASN A 163 -8.95 -6.63 -6.15
N ALA A 164 -8.23 -6.64 -5.02
CA ALA A 164 -7.46 -5.47 -4.60
C ALA A 164 -6.33 -5.20 -5.59
N VAL A 165 -5.62 -6.24 -6.03
CA VAL A 165 -4.57 -6.11 -7.07
C VAL A 165 -5.15 -5.54 -8.37
N LEU A 166 -6.26 -6.11 -8.86
CA LEU A 166 -6.95 -5.64 -10.07
C LEU A 166 -7.41 -4.18 -9.94
N ALA A 167 -8.00 -3.81 -8.80
CA ALA A 167 -8.47 -2.45 -8.57
C ALA A 167 -7.32 -1.45 -8.49
N LEU A 168 -6.21 -1.81 -7.83
CA LEU A 168 -5.04 -0.94 -7.70
C LEU A 168 -4.36 -0.73 -9.06
N ASN A 169 -4.12 -1.79 -9.84
CA ASN A 169 -3.49 -1.63 -11.16
C ASN A 169 -4.45 -0.99 -12.18
N GLY A 170 -5.76 -1.27 -12.10
CA GLY A 170 -6.77 -0.56 -12.89
C GLY A 170 -6.80 0.94 -12.60
N GLY A 171 -6.79 1.31 -11.32
CA GLY A 171 -6.64 2.71 -10.90
C GLY A 171 -5.32 3.34 -11.34
N ALA A 172 -4.23 2.57 -11.29
CA ALA A 172 -2.90 2.99 -11.74
C ALA A 172 -2.88 3.33 -13.23
N LYS A 173 -3.50 2.48 -14.06
CA LYS A 173 -3.67 2.74 -15.50
C LYS A 173 -4.47 4.02 -15.74
N MET A 174 -5.59 4.19 -15.06
CA MET A 174 -6.46 5.36 -15.25
C MET A 174 -5.79 6.66 -14.81
N GLY A 175 -5.06 6.63 -13.69
CA GLY A 175 -4.38 7.80 -13.12
C GLY A 175 -2.96 8.03 -13.63
N GLY A 176 -2.46 7.20 -14.55
CA GLY A 176 -1.10 7.32 -15.09
C GLY A 176 0.01 7.20 -14.02
N PHE A 177 -0.21 6.44 -12.96
CA PHE A 177 0.79 6.12 -11.92
C PHE A 177 1.12 4.62 -11.94
N TYR A 178 2.20 4.21 -11.27
CA TYR A 178 2.56 2.79 -11.23
C TYR A 178 1.97 2.05 -10.02
N HIS A 179 1.90 0.72 -10.15
CA HIS A 179 1.62 -0.20 -9.05
C HIS A 179 2.82 -1.11 -8.76
N ASN A 180 3.33 -1.08 -7.54
CA ASN A 180 4.40 -1.98 -7.10
C ASN A 180 3.84 -3.32 -6.60
N THR A 181 4.33 -4.43 -7.16
CA THR A 181 3.78 -5.80 -6.92
C THR A 181 4.01 -6.33 -5.50
N GLY A 182 4.95 -5.75 -4.76
CA GLY A 182 5.53 -6.38 -3.57
C GLY A 182 6.20 -7.72 -3.85
N GLU A 183 6.63 -8.40 -2.79
CA GLU A 183 7.41 -9.65 -2.86
C GLU A 183 6.65 -10.87 -3.40
N GLY A 184 5.36 -10.75 -3.74
CA GLY A 184 4.50 -11.89 -4.05
C GLY A 184 4.71 -12.50 -5.44
N GLY A 185 5.69 -12.02 -6.20
CA GLY A 185 5.85 -12.29 -7.62
C GLY A 185 4.92 -11.45 -8.50
N LEU A 186 5.06 -11.62 -9.82
CA LEU A 186 4.28 -10.92 -10.83
C LEU A 186 3.10 -11.79 -11.28
N SER A 187 1.94 -11.62 -10.65
CA SER A 187 0.74 -12.39 -11.00
C SER A 187 0.01 -11.86 -12.24
N LYS A 188 -0.77 -12.71 -12.91
CA LYS A 188 -1.68 -12.33 -14.01
C LYS A 188 -2.61 -11.16 -13.65
N TYR A 189 -3.06 -11.09 -12.40
CA TYR A 189 -3.90 -10.00 -11.90
C TYR A 189 -3.22 -8.63 -11.88
N HIS A 190 -1.89 -8.57 -11.80
CA HIS A 190 -1.17 -7.30 -11.99
C HIS A 190 -1.15 -6.89 -13.46
N LEU A 191 -1.09 -7.87 -14.38
CA LEU A 191 -0.93 -7.64 -15.81
C LEU A 191 -2.25 -7.35 -16.53
N GLU A 192 -3.35 -7.97 -16.09
CA GLU A 192 -4.68 -7.92 -16.71
C GLU A 192 -5.20 -6.49 -16.96
N PRO A 193 -5.15 -5.55 -15.99
CA PRO A 193 -5.68 -4.21 -16.24
C PRO A 193 -4.78 -3.40 -17.20
N GLY A 194 -3.49 -3.69 -17.23
CA GLY A 194 -2.51 -3.11 -18.15
C GLY A 194 -1.95 -1.75 -17.71
N GLY A 195 -1.98 -1.43 -16.41
CA GLY A 195 -1.28 -0.27 -15.86
C GLY A 195 0.21 -0.53 -15.66
N ASP A 196 1.00 0.53 -15.49
CA ASP A 196 2.44 0.45 -15.28
C ASP A 196 2.80 -0.22 -13.94
N ILE A 197 3.86 -1.03 -13.97
CA ILE A 197 4.25 -1.89 -12.85
C ILE A 197 5.69 -1.63 -12.43
N VAL A 198 5.89 -1.59 -11.12
CA VAL A 198 7.21 -1.79 -10.50
C VAL A 198 7.25 -3.22 -9.98
N TRP A 199 8.05 -4.06 -10.62
CA TRP A 199 8.14 -5.45 -10.22
C TRP A 199 9.14 -5.60 -9.07
N ASN A 200 8.66 -6.06 -7.93
CA ASN A 200 9.44 -6.14 -6.72
C ASN A 200 9.90 -7.58 -6.41
N ILE A 201 11.19 -7.73 -6.16
CA ILE A 201 11.90 -8.99 -6.01
C ILE A 201 12.45 -9.04 -4.58
N GLY A 202 11.84 -9.87 -3.75
CA GLY A 202 12.35 -10.16 -2.40
C GLY A 202 13.38 -11.29 -2.39
N THR A 203 13.82 -11.64 -1.18
CA THR A 203 14.82 -12.70 -0.92
C THR A 203 14.37 -14.10 -1.36
N GLY A 204 13.07 -14.34 -1.48
CA GLY A 204 12.52 -15.60 -2.00
C GLY A 204 12.49 -15.69 -3.54
N TYR A 205 12.92 -14.64 -4.24
CA TYR A 205 12.95 -14.52 -5.71
C TYR A 205 11.65 -14.94 -6.39
N PHE A 206 10.50 -14.73 -5.74
CA PHE A 206 9.20 -15.11 -6.29
C PHE A 206 8.95 -14.40 -7.63
N GLY A 207 8.57 -15.18 -8.65
CA GLY A 207 8.45 -14.70 -10.03
C GLY A 207 9.77 -14.68 -10.83
N CYS A 208 10.92 -14.97 -10.22
CA CYS A 208 12.21 -15.11 -10.90
C CYS A 208 13.12 -16.17 -10.27
N ARG A 209 12.53 -17.19 -9.65
CA ARG A 209 13.24 -18.25 -8.95
C ARG A 209 13.38 -19.50 -9.81
N ALA A 210 14.44 -20.26 -9.58
CA ALA A 210 14.55 -21.64 -9.98
C ALA A 210 13.80 -22.57 -9.01
N GLU A 211 13.70 -23.85 -9.35
CA GLU A 211 13.01 -24.86 -8.55
C GLU A 211 13.65 -25.00 -7.15
N ASP A 212 14.98 -24.88 -7.07
CA ASP A 212 15.76 -24.91 -5.83
C ASP A 212 15.62 -23.62 -4.98
N GLY A 213 14.92 -22.60 -5.48
CA GLY A 213 14.74 -21.31 -4.82
C GLY A 213 15.85 -20.28 -5.07
N SER A 214 16.87 -20.62 -5.85
CA SER A 214 17.88 -19.67 -6.30
C SER A 214 17.33 -18.72 -7.37
N PHE A 215 18.07 -17.66 -7.68
CA PHE A 215 17.69 -16.72 -8.74
C PHE A 215 17.85 -17.35 -10.12
N SER A 216 16.83 -17.21 -10.97
CA SER A 216 16.83 -17.70 -12.36
C SER A 216 16.93 -16.52 -13.34
N PRO A 217 18.08 -16.34 -14.02
CA PRO A 217 18.26 -15.28 -15.03
C PRO A 217 17.24 -15.36 -16.17
N THR A 218 16.88 -16.58 -16.60
CA THR A 218 15.91 -16.80 -17.67
C THR A 218 14.51 -16.37 -17.25
N ALA A 219 14.06 -16.77 -16.06
CA ALA A 219 12.75 -16.36 -15.54
C ALA A 219 12.70 -14.86 -15.26
N PHE A 220 13.80 -14.30 -14.75
CA PHE A 220 13.96 -12.87 -14.57
C PHE A 220 13.78 -12.12 -15.88
N SER A 221 14.55 -12.49 -16.91
CA SER A 221 14.51 -11.83 -18.22
C SER A 221 13.12 -11.91 -18.85
N ALA A 222 12.44 -13.06 -18.75
CA ALA A 222 11.09 -13.24 -19.28
C ALA A 222 10.05 -12.29 -18.65
N ASN A 223 10.13 -12.06 -17.33
CA ASN A 223 9.20 -11.16 -16.64
C ASN A 223 9.60 -9.69 -16.74
N ALA A 224 10.90 -9.40 -16.66
CA ALA A 224 11.45 -8.07 -16.89
C ALA A 224 11.06 -7.55 -18.28
N SER A 225 11.09 -8.42 -19.29
CA SER A 225 10.82 -8.04 -20.69
C SER A 225 9.37 -7.69 -21.01
N ARG A 226 8.46 -7.74 -20.03
CA ARG A 226 7.05 -7.41 -20.25
C ARG A 226 6.87 -5.90 -20.39
N PRO A 227 6.06 -5.42 -21.35
CA PRO A 227 5.92 -3.98 -21.61
C PRO A 227 5.31 -3.20 -20.44
N GLN A 228 4.54 -3.86 -19.56
CA GLN A 228 3.98 -3.24 -18.35
C GLN A 228 5.02 -3.03 -17.24
N VAL A 229 6.12 -3.80 -17.23
CA VAL A 229 7.17 -3.67 -16.21
C VAL A 229 8.05 -2.50 -16.61
N LYS A 230 7.94 -1.40 -15.86
CA LYS A 230 8.68 -0.17 -16.12
C LYS A 230 9.93 -0.05 -15.27
N MET A 231 9.88 -0.58 -14.04
CA MET A 231 11.00 -0.59 -13.11
C MET A 231 11.03 -1.91 -12.36
N ILE A 232 12.21 -2.31 -11.90
CA ILE A 232 12.40 -3.47 -11.03
C ILE A 232 12.95 -3.00 -9.69
N GLU A 233 12.37 -3.50 -8.60
CA GLU A 233 12.76 -3.24 -7.22
C GLU A 233 13.37 -4.52 -6.58
N ILE A 234 14.54 -4.42 -5.92
CA ILE A 234 15.29 -5.52 -5.28
C ILE A 234 15.23 -5.29 -3.77
N LYS A 235 14.35 -6.01 -3.10
CA LYS A 235 13.95 -5.70 -1.75
C LYS A 235 14.89 -6.28 -0.69
N LEU A 236 15.76 -5.44 -0.14
CA LEU A 236 16.60 -5.72 1.03
C LEU A 236 15.84 -5.87 2.37
N SER A 237 14.82 -5.05 2.63
CA SER A 237 14.14 -5.02 3.94
C SER A 237 12.73 -4.41 3.82
N GLN A 238 12.01 -4.18 4.93
CA GLN A 238 10.78 -3.37 4.96
C GLN A 238 10.62 -2.71 6.32
N GLY A 239 9.95 -1.54 6.39
CA GLY A 239 9.77 -0.76 7.61
C GLY A 239 9.20 -1.57 8.79
N ALA A 240 8.15 -2.35 8.55
CA ALA A 240 7.46 -3.09 9.60
C ALA A 240 8.19 -4.34 10.13
N LYS A 241 9.19 -4.85 9.40
CA LYS A 241 10.03 -5.97 9.85
C LYS A 241 11.38 -5.97 9.14
N PRO A 242 12.28 -5.06 9.54
CA PRO A 242 13.64 -5.04 9.01
C PRO A 242 14.34 -6.35 9.39
N ALA A 243 15.07 -6.96 8.45
CA ALA A 243 15.79 -8.23 8.63
C ALA A 243 14.94 -9.52 8.79
N HIS A 244 13.66 -9.50 8.42
CA HIS A 244 12.85 -10.73 8.37
C HIS A 244 12.12 -10.90 7.03
N GLY A 245 12.25 -12.08 6.44
CA GLY A 245 11.64 -12.41 5.15
C GLY A 245 10.10 -12.39 5.17
N GLY A 246 9.51 -12.32 3.99
CA GLY A 246 8.08 -12.56 3.78
C GLY A 246 7.66 -13.95 4.29
N ILE A 247 6.57 -14.02 5.06
CA ILE A 247 5.90 -15.28 5.42
C ILE A 247 4.51 -15.23 4.82
N LEU A 248 4.16 -16.24 4.03
CA LEU A 248 2.78 -16.49 3.62
C LEU A 248 2.40 -17.92 4.04
N PRO A 249 1.43 -18.08 4.96
CA PRO A 249 0.97 -19.40 5.40
C PRO A 249 0.40 -20.23 4.25
N ALA A 250 0.62 -21.55 4.30
CA ALA A 250 0.19 -22.56 3.35
C ALA A 250 -1.30 -22.45 3.00
N ALA A 251 -2.14 -22.17 4.01
CA ALA A 251 -3.58 -22.02 3.83
C ALA A 251 -3.97 -20.83 2.92
N LYS A 252 -3.07 -19.85 2.72
CA LYS A 252 -3.25 -18.75 1.76
C LYS A 252 -2.64 -19.07 0.39
N VAL A 253 -1.84 -20.13 0.23
CA VAL A 253 -1.17 -20.50 -1.02
C VAL A 253 -2.13 -21.27 -1.94
N SER A 254 -3.03 -20.52 -2.57
CA SER A 254 -3.91 -21.01 -3.64
C SER A 254 -3.13 -21.33 -4.92
N ALA A 255 -3.74 -22.05 -5.86
CA ALA A 255 -3.14 -22.35 -7.17
C ALA A 255 -2.62 -21.10 -7.91
N ASP A 256 -3.39 -20.01 -7.91
CA ASP A 256 -2.96 -18.74 -8.54
C ASP A 256 -1.75 -18.11 -7.83
N ILE A 257 -1.63 -18.30 -6.51
CA ILE A 257 -0.49 -17.78 -5.74
C ILE A 257 0.74 -18.66 -5.95
N ALA A 258 0.56 -19.97 -6.02
CA ALA A 258 1.59 -20.93 -6.37
C ALA A 258 2.17 -20.64 -7.76
N GLU A 259 1.31 -20.40 -8.75
CA GLU A 259 1.67 -19.97 -10.11
C GLU A 259 2.49 -18.66 -10.09
N ALA A 260 1.97 -17.61 -9.46
CA ALA A 260 2.63 -16.30 -9.42
C ALA A 260 4.01 -16.34 -8.72
N ARG A 261 4.17 -17.23 -7.74
CA ARG A 261 5.39 -17.34 -6.93
C ARG A 261 6.39 -18.36 -7.47
N GLY A 262 5.96 -19.31 -8.30
CA GLY A 262 6.78 -20.44 -8.73
C GLY A 262 7.06 -21.42 -7.57
N VAL A 263 6.03 -21.76 -6.79
CA VAL A 263 6.12 -22.66 -5.63
C VAL A 263 5.03 -23.73 -5.66
N PRO A 264 5.22 -24.88 -4.99
CA PRO A 264 4.16 -25.87 -4.84
C PRO A 264 2.95 -25.31 -4.09
N GLN A 265 1.74 -25.71 -4.52
CA GLN A 265 0.50 -25.33 -3.86
C GLN A 265 0.41 -25.92 -2.44
N GLY A 266 -0.12 -25.14 -1.49
CA GLY A 266 -0.40 -25.62 -0.13
C GLY A 266 0.83 -25.81 0.75
N MET A 267 1.99 -25.28 0.35
CA MET A 267 3.19 -25.22 1.19
C MET A 267 3.41 -23.82 1.75
N ASP A 268 3.96 -23.73 2.96
CA ASP A 268 4.35 -22.44 3.54
C ASP A 268 5.40 -21.76 2.66
N CYS A 269 5.17 -20.48 2.34
CA CYS A 269 6.15 -19.68 1.63
C CYS A 269 6.94 -18.86 2.66
N ILE A 270 8.13 -19.36 3.02
CA ILE A 270 9.07 -18.66 3.90
C ILE A 270 10.21 -18.13 3.04
N SER A 271 10.43 -16.83 3.09
CA SER A 271 11.54 -16.20 2.39
C SER A 271 12.78 -16.22 3.28
N PRO A 272 13.99 -16.45 2.71
CA PRO A 272 15.23 -16.31 3.45
C PRO A 272 15.40 -14.90 4.05
N PRO A 273 16.21 -14.72 5.10
CA PRO A 273 16.44 -13.39 5.69
C PRO A 273 17.25 -12.44 4.79
N GLY A 274 18.00 -12.97 3.82
CA GLY A 274 18.82 -12.18 2.90
C GLY A 274 18.86 -12.78 1.49
N HIS A 275 19.34 -11.99 0.54
CA HIS A 275 19.51 -12.43 -0.85
C HIS A 275 20.70 -13.39 -0.97
N SER A 276 20.51 -14.52 -1.66
CA SER A 276 21.58 -15.48 -1.94
C SER A 276 22.56 -15.03 -3.03
N GLU A 277 22.19 -14.09 -3.90
CA GLU A 277 22.98 -13.71 -5.08
C GLU A 277 24.13 -12.75 -4.78
N PHE A 278 24.10 -12.08 -3.63
CA PHE A 278 25.12 -11.12 -3.26
C PHE A 278 25.35 -11.03 -1.77
N ALA A 279 26.56 -10.62 -1.41
CA ALA A 279 26.94 -10.27 -0.05
C ALA A 279 27.51 -8.85 -0.04
N GLY A 280 27.04 -8.06 0.93
CA GLY A 280 27.51 -6.71 1.18
C GLY A 280 27.22 -5.69 0.06
N PRO A 281 27.63 -4.43 0.27
CA PRO A 281 27.31 -3.31 -0.62
C PRO A 281 27.79 -3.47 -2.06
N ALA A 282 29.05 -3.86 -2.27
CA ALA A 282 29.60 -4.02 -3.62
C ALA A 282 28.96 -5.20 -4.37
N GLY A 283 28.55 -6.25 -3.66
CA GLY A 283 27.79 -7.36 -4.23
C GLY A 283 26.43 -6.92 -4.73
N LEU A 284 25.71 -6.09 -3.93
CA LEU A 284 24.43 -5.50 -4.32
C LEU A 284 24.56 -4.70 -5.63
N VAL A 285 25.55 -3.80 -5.72
CA VAL A 285 25.78 -2.98 -6.92
C VAL A 285 26.02 -3.86 -8.16
N ARG A 286 26.88 -4.90 -8.04
CA ARG A 286 27.12 -5.83 -9.15
C ARG A 286 25.87 -6.63 -9.54
N PHE A 287 25.07 -7.04 -8.56
CA PHE A 287 23.83 -7.77 -8.83
C PHE A 287 22.82 -6.87 -9.54
N ALA A 288 22.66 -5.64 -9.09
CA ALA A 288 21.89 -4.58 -9.74
C ALA A 288 22.30 -4.39 -11.21
N ASP A 289 23.59 -4.20 -11.48
CA ASP A 289 24.11 -4.02 -12.83
C ASP A 289 23.92 -5.29 -13.70
N ARG A 290 24.13 -6.48 -13.12
CA ARG A 290 23.88 -7.76 -13.80
C ARG A 290 22.40 -7.92 -14.15
N SER A 291 21.49 -7.61 -13.23
CA SER A 291 20.05 -7.62 -13.50
C SER A 291 19.70 -6.67 -14.63
N ALA A 292 20.34 -5.49 -14.70
CA ALA A 292 20.18 -4.55 -15.79
C ALA A 292 20.62 -5.09 -17.15
N ALA A 293 21.69 -5.87 -17.15
CA ALA A 293 22.20 -6.51 -18.36
C ALA A 293 21.34 -7.70 -18.82
N LEU A 294 20.65 -8.39 -17.91
CA LEU A 294 19.81 -9.56 -18.22
C LEU A 294 18.50 -9.21 -18.93
N SER A 295 18.03 -7.96 -18.82
CA SER A 295 16.92 -7.48 -19.62
C SER A 295 17.41 -7.08 -21.01
N ASP A 296 17.34 -8.01 -21.96
CA ASP A 296 17.47 -7.72 -23.40
C ASP A 296 16.24 -6.99 -23.96
N ALA A 297 15.17 -6.88 -23.16
CA ALA A 297 14.03 -6.09 -23.55
C ALA A 297 14.39 -4.61 -23.68
N PRO A 298 13.88 -3.94 -24.73
CA PRO A 298 13.92 -2.50 -24.83
C PRO A 298 13.42 -1.82 -23.54
N SER A 299 12.43 -2.41 -22.85
CA SER A 299 11.55 -1.74 -21.87
C SER A 299 12.06 -1.52 -20.44
N LEU A 300 13.33 -1.74 -20.10
CA LEU A 300 13.70 -1.78 -18.68
C LEU A 300 14.63 -0.66 -18.18
N LEU A 301 14.12 0.10 -17.20
CA LEU A 301 14.93 0.60 -16.10
C LEU A 301 15.28 -0.56 -15.18
N CYS A 302 16.56 -0.78 -14.98
CA CYS A 302 17.01 -1.65 -13.92
C CYS A 302 17.82 -0.82 -12.94
N SER A 303 17.34 -0.72 -11.71
CA SER A 303 18.07 -1.18 -10.52
C SER A 303 17.52 -0.55 -9.23
N ALA A 304 17.73 -1.25 -8.11
CA ALA A 304 17.07 -1.10 -6.81
C ALA A 304 18.02 -1.50 -5.66
N PHE A 305 17.84 -1.20 -4.37
CA PHE A 305 16.83 -0.53 -3.53
C PHE A 305 17.43 -0.33 -2.11
N ILE A 306 16.80 0.46 -1.22
CA ILE A 306 17.04 0.43 0.24
C ILE A 306 15.74 0.68 1.03
N SER A 307 14.97 -0.35 1.36
CA SER A 307 13.95 -0.24 2.42
C SER A 307 14.62 -0.21 3.77
N CYS A 308 13.97 0.56 4.64
CA CYS A 308 14.23 0.71 6.05
C CYS A 308 15.70 0.81 6.39
N VAL A 309 16.16 2.06 6.47
CA VAL A 309 17.48 2.38 6.99
C VAL A 309 17.55 1.85 8.43
N GLY A 310 18.34 0.80 8.62
CA GLY A 310 18.73 0.30 9.93
C GLY A 310 19.98 1.04 10.39
N ASN A 311 21.14 0.43 10.16
CA ASN A 311 22.43 1.05 10.48
C ASN A 311 22.85 2.04 9.37
N HIS A 312 23.08 3.30 9.74
CA HIS A 312 23.52 4.34 8.81
C HIS A 312 24.85 4.01 8.11
N VAL A 313 25.73 3.21 8.75
CA VAL A 313 27.00 2.76 8.16
C VAL A 313 26.78 1.83 6.96
N GLU A 314 25.73 1.00 6.98
CA GLU A 314 25.42 0.10 5.87
C GLU A 314 24.91 0.88 4.65
N LEU A 315 24.02 1.86 4.89
CA LEU A 315 23.56 2.80 3.86
C LEU A 315 24.75 3.57 3.26
N ALA A 316 25.63 4.12 4.11
CA ALA A 316 26.84 4.78 3.64
C ALA A 316 27.76 3.83 2.85
N GLY A 317 27.84 2.55 3.24
CA GLY A 317 28.57 1.51 2.51
C GLY A 317 28.01 1.26 1.11
N ILE A 318 26.68 1.27 0.95
CA ILE A 318 26.02 1.17 -0.36
C ILE A 318 26.31 2.40 -1.21
N VAL A 319 26.13 3.60 -0.65
CA VAL A 319 26.44 4.86 -1.34
C VAL A 319 27.91 4.90 -1.77
N ARG A 320 28.83 4.47 -0.90
CA ARG A 320 30.25 4.37 -1.22
C ARG A 320 30.53 3.37 -2.34
N ALA A 321 29.94 2.17 -2.31
CA ALA A 321 30.10 1.19 -3.36
C ALA A 321 29.57 1.70 -4.71
N MET A 322 28.45 2.44 -4.71
CA MET A 322 27.91 3.13 -5.88
C MET A 322 28.86 4.22 -6.38
N GLN A 323 29.46 5.00 -5.48
CA GLN A 323 30.42 6.04 -5.82
C GLN A 323 31.69 5.45 -6.44
N GLU A 324 32.29 4.44 -5.82
CA GLU A 324 33.55 3.80 -6.26
C GLU A 324 33.40 3.05 -7.60
N SER A 325 32.26 2.39 -7.81
CA SER A 325 31.97 1.70 -9.08
C SER A 325 31.59 2.63 -10.22
N GLY A 326 31.08 3.83 -9.91
CA GLY A 326 30.46 4.72 -10.89
C GLY A 326 29.12 4.20 -11.42
N SER A 327 28.61 3.06 -10.92
CA SER A 327 27.39 2.39 -11.38
C SER A 327 26.41 2.15 -10.23
N GLY A 328 25.47 1.21 -10.41
CA GLY A 328 24.48 0.83 -9.41
C GLY A 328 23.09 1.42 -9.64
N PRO A 329 22.22 1.38 -8.61
CA PRO A 329 20.82 1.75 -8.72
C PRO A 329 20.52 3.15 -9.25
N ASP A 330 19.55 3.21 -10.18
CA ASP A 330 18.96 4.44 -10.70
C ASP A 330 18.03 5.10 -9.68
N PHE A 331 17.48 4.33 -8.73
CA PHE A 331 16.66 4.83 -7.64
C PHE A 331 16.85 4.07 -6.33
N ILE A 332 16.54 4.73 -5.23
CA ILE A 332 16.53 4.16 -3.88
C ILE A 332 15.16 4.43 -3.25
N ASN A 333 14.48 3.39 -2.76
CA ASN A 333 13.17 3.51 -2.13
C ASN A 333 13.27 3.38 -0.61
N ILE A 334 13.30 4.50 0.11
CA ILE A 334 13.40 4.62 1.56
C ILE A 334 12.04 4.38 2.22
N ASP A 335 11.91 3.27 2.93
CA ASP A 335 10.72 2.95 3.74
C ASP A 335 10.95 3.32 5.20
N GLY A 336 10.02 4.05 5.81
CA GLY A 336 10.08 4.40 7.23
C GLY A 336 9.71 3.22 8.13
N GLY A 337 10.27 3.16 9.34
CA GLY A 337 9.93 2.15 10.35
C GLY A 337 8.43 2.09 10.67
N GLU A 338 7.69 3.18 10.44
CA GLU A 338 6.24 3.25 10.56
C GLU A 338 5.44 2.57 9.42
N GLY A 339 6.14 1.85 8.53
CA GLY A 339 5.59 1.09 7.41
C GLY A 339 4.54 0.05 7.83
N GLY A 340 3.67 -0.32 6.89
CA GLY A 340 2.65 -1.34 7.13
C GLY A 340 3.13 -2.75 6.80
N THR A 341 2.53 -3.76 7.43
CA THR A 341 2.67 -5.17 7.02
C THR A 341 1.35 -5.91 7.13
N GLY A 342 1.28 -7.02 6.39
CA GLY A 342 0.24 -8.03 6.55
C GLY A 342 0.51 -8.97 7.72
N ALA A 343 1.78 -9.24 8.06
CA ALA A 343 2.17 -10.05 9.20
C ALA A 343 3.60 -9.70 9.63
N ALA A 344 3.82 -9.41 10.91
CA ALA A 344 5.14 -9.27 11.53
C ALA A 344 5.03 -9.45 13.05
N PRO A 345 6.11 -9.88 13.72
CA PRO A 345 6.18 -9.86 15.18
C PRO A 345 6.14 -8.41 15.71
N PRO A 346 5.44 -8.14 16.83
CA PRO A 346 5.33 -6.80 17.41
C PRO A 346 6.67 -6.16 17.76
N GLU A 347 7.66 -6.96 18.16
CA GLU A 347 9.00 -6.50 18.53
C GLU A 347 9.70 -5.84 17.34
N PHE A 348 9.52 -6.39 16.14
CA PHE A 348 10.06 -5.81 14.92
C PHE A 348 9.28 -4.57 14.51
N SER A 349 7.94 -4.64 14.50
CA SER A 349 7.10 -3.53 14.03
C SER A 349 7.12 -2.29 14.91
N ASN A 350 7.40 -2.43 16.21
CA ASN A 350 7.38 -1.30 17.14
C ASN A 350 8.78 -0.77 17.50
N SER A 351 9.83 -1.56 17.31
CA SER A 351 11.15 -1.24 17.88
C SER A 351 12.30 -1.27 16.87
N VAL A 352 12.05 -1.63 15.61
CA VAL A 352 13.12 -1.76 14.61
C VAL A 352 12.81 -0.90 13.38
N GLY A 353 13.76 -0.04 13.02
CA GLY A 353 13.69 0.82 11.83
C GLY A 353 13.79 2.31 12.16
N THR A 354 14.31 3.09 11.22
CA THR A 354 14.42 4.54 11.33
C THR A 354 13.12 5.21 10.86
N PRO A 355 12.59 6.23 11.57
CA PRO A 355 11.45 7.01 11.08
C PRO A 355 11.69 7.60 9.69
N LEU A 356 10.64 7.71 8.87
CA LEU A 356 10.77 8.13 7.47
C LEU A 356 11.51 9.46 7.28
N VAL A 357 11.18 10.46 8.11
CA VAL A 357 11.71 11.82 7.99
C VAL A 357 13.24 11.81 8.14
N ASP A 358 13.74 11.13 9.17
CA ASP A 358 15.18 11.01 9.43
C ASP A 358 15.87 10.16 8.36
N ALA A 359 15.23 9.06 7.94
CA ALA A 359 15.77 8.15 6.95
C ALA A 359 15.94 8.82 5.56
N VAL A 360 14.94 9.63 5.14
CA VAL A 360 14.99 10.37 3.87
C VAL A 360 16.06 11.45 3.91
N ALA A 361 16.13 12.22 5.00
CA ALA A 361 17.15 13.26 5.16
C ALA A 361 18.56 12.65 5.12
N LEU A 362 18.80 11.60 5.89
CA LEU A 362 20.08 10.90 5.92
C LEU A 362 20.48 10.33 4.55
N ALA A 363 19.57 9.65 3.86
CA ALA A 363 19.85 9.09 2.55
C ALA A 363 20.20 10.18 1.53
N THR A 364 19.45 11.29 1.56
CA THR A 364 19.69 12.44 0.68
C THR A 364 21.06 13.07 0.97
N ASP A 365 21.39 13.31 2.23
CA ASP A 365 22.68 13.90 2.64
C ASP A 365 23.87 13.01 2.24
N LEU A 366 23.75 11.69 2.40
CA LEU A 366 24.80 10.75 1.99
C LEU A 366 25.00 10.78 0.47
N LEU A 367 23.92 10.80 -0.31
CA LEU A 367 24.01 10.89 -1.78
C LEU A 367 24.60 12.22 -2.25
N ILE A 368 24.25 13.33 -1.58
CA ILE A 368 24.81 14.66 -1.86
C ILE A 368 26.30 14.68 -1.51
N GLY A 369 26.67 14.22 -0.32
CA GLY A 369 28.07 14.18 0.15
C GLY A 369 28.96 13.29 -0.71
N ALA A 370 28.41 12.21 -1.29
CA ALA A 370 29.11 11.37 -2.25
C ALA A 370 29.11 11.93 -3.68
N GLY A 371 28.43 13.04 -3.95
CA GLY A 371 28.36 13.67 -5.28
C GLY A 371 27.56 12.86 -6.31
N ILE A 372 26.67 11.96 -5.86
CA ILE A 372 25.88 11.07 -6.74
C ILE A 372 24.37 11.31 -6.67
N ARG A 373 23.90 12.32 -5.93
CA ARG A 373 22.47 12.62 -5.77
C ARG A 373 21.73 12.83 -7.09
N GLU A 374 22.35 13.51 -8.06
CA GLU A 374 21.70 13.85 -9.34
C GLU A 374 21.43 12.63 -10.22
N ARG A 375 22.18 11.53 -10.04
CA ARG A 375 21.98 10.29 -10.82
C ARG A 375 21.04 9.29 -10.14
N VAL A 376 20.66 9.51 -8.87
CA VAL A 376 19.84 8.58 -8.09
C VAL A 376 18.53 9.25 -7.72
N THR A 377 17.41 8.68 -8.15
CA THR A 377 16.08 9.11 -7.72
C THR A 377 15.79 8.59 -6.30
N VAL A 378 15.38 9.48 -5.39
CA VAL A 378 14.99 9.08 -4.02
C VAL A 378 13.47 8.90 -3.96
N ILE A 379 13.02 7.66 -3.81
CA ILE A 379 11.61 7.32 -3.56
C ILE A 379 11.44 7.14 -2.06
N CYS A 380 10.29 7.52 -1.50
CA CYS A 380 10.01 7.32 -0.09
C CYS A 380 8.63 6.70 0.16
N ALA A 381 8.50 5.90 1.20
CA ALA A 381 7.26 5.28 1.65
C ALA A 381 7.14 5.32 3.18
N GLY A 382 5.96 5.63 3.69
CA GLY A 382 5.72 5.70 5.13
C GLY A 382 4.66 6.75 5.44
N LYS A 383 3.46 6.28 5.82
CA LYS A 383 2.30 7.11 6.18
C LYS A 383 2.01 8.32 5.26
N VAL A 384 2.29 8.21 3.95
CA VAL A 384 1.96 9.26 2.96
C VAL A 384 0.47 9.19 2.62
N LEU A 385 -0.30 10.19 3.06
CA LEU A 385 -1.77 10.20 2.95
C LEU A 385 -2.34 11.46 2.28
N SER A 386 -1.57 12.55 2.23
CA SER A 386 -2.06 13.87 1.85
C SER A 386 -1.06 14.61 0.96
N GLY A 387 -1.51 15.67 0.29
CA GLY A 387 -0.63 16.54 -0.50
C GLY A 387 0.47 17.18 0.36
N PHE A 388 0.15 17.55 1.60
CA PHE A 388 1.14 18.04 2.56
C PHE A 388 2.24 17.01 2.85
N SER A 389 1.86 15.74 3.03
CA SER A 389 2.82 14.65 3.27
C SER A 389 3.79 14.47 2.08
N ILE A 390 3.27 14.60 0.85
CA ILE A 390 4.08 14.53 -0.37
C ILE A 390 5.08 15.68 -0.40
N VAL A 391 4.60 16.93 -0.28
CA VAL A 391 5.47 18.12 -0.35
C VAL A 391 6.50 18.14 0.78
N ARG A 392 6.12 17.74 2.00
CA ARG A 392 7.06 17.62 3.13
C ARG A 392 8.19 16.64 2.81
N ASN A 393 7.86 15.45 2.33
CA ASN A 393 8.89 14.46 2.01
C ASN A 393 9.77 14.91 0.84
N MET A 394 9.20 15.61 -0.13
CA MET A 394 9.98 16.20 -1.22
C MET A 394 10.93 17.29 -0.74
N ALA A 395 10.50 18.14 0.20
CA ALA A 395 11.35 19.15 0.81
C ALA A 395 12.53 18.55 1.61
N LEU A 396 12.38 17.31 2.11
CA LEU A 396 13.44 16.55 2.78
C LEU A 396 14.42 15.86 1.80
N GLY A 397 14.11 15.85 0.51
CA GLY A 397 14.98 15.29 -0.53
C GLY A 397 14.41 14.11 -1.32
N ALA A 398 13.18 13.67 -1.03
CA ALA A 398 12.52 12.67 -1.87
C ALA A 398 12.09 13.27 -3.23
N ASP A 399 12.22 12.49 -4.30
CA ASP A 399 11.70 12.83 -5.62
C ASP A 399 10.27 12.28 -5.83
N ILE A 400 9.97 11.12 -5.25
CA ILE A 400 8.70 10.39 -5.43
C ILE A 400 8.21 9.85 -4.09
N CYS A 401 6.90 9.82 -3.90
CA CYS A 401 6.24 9.21 -2.76
C CYS A 401 5.43 7.97 -3.15
N ASN A 402 5.49 6.94 -2.31
CA ASN A 402 4.71 5.71 -2.41
C ASN A 402 3.74 5.59 -1.23
N SER A 403 2.52 5.12 -1.50
CA SER A 403 1.54 4.84 -0.44
C SER A 403 0.86 3.49 -0.59
N ALA A 404 0.88 2.70 0.49
CA ALA A 404 0.11 1.46 0.60
C ALA A 404 -1.18 1.70 1.39
N ARG A 405 -1.08 2.25 2.60
CA ARG A 405 -2.21 2.36 3.53
C ARG A 405 -3.31 3.29 3.03
N ALA A 406 -2.98 4.44 2.43
CA ALA A 406 -3.99 5.31 1.82
C ALA A 406 -4.73 4.58 0.70
N MET A 407 -4.00 3.87 -0.16
CA MET A 407 -4.60 3.13 -1.27
C MET A 407 -5.53 2.01 -0.76
N MET A 408 -5.16 1.33 0.31
CA MET A 408 -6.04 0.35 0.96
C MET A 408 -7.27 0.98 1.59
N PHE A 409 -7.17 2.18 2.19
CA PHE A 409 -8.33 2.91 2.69
C PHE A 409 -9.25 3.35 1.54
N ALA A 410 -8.69 3.79 0.41
CA ALA A 410 -9.46 4.12 -0.78
C ALA A 410 -10.27 2.90 -1.30
N LEU A 411 -9.72 1.69 -1.21
CA LEU A 411 -10.44 0.45 -1.51
C LEU A 411 -11.48 0.03 -0.45
N GLY A 412 -11.50 0.66 0.72
CA GLY A 412 -12.44 0.37 1.80
C GLY A 412 -11.88 -0.37 3.01
N CYS A 413 -10.55 -0.45 3.18
CA CYS A 413 -9.96 -0.92 4.43
C CYS A 413 -10.40 -0.02 5.61
N ILE A 414 -10.76 -0.66 6.72
CA ILE A 414 -11.27 0.01 7.93
C ILE A 414 -10.30 -0.07 9.12
N GLN A 415 -9.05 -0.51 8.91
CA GLN A 415 -8.02 -0.62 9.95
C GLN A 415 -8.43 -1.56 11.11
N ALA A 416 -9.03 -2.71 10.80
CA ALA A 416 -9.45 -3.69 11.81
C ALA A 416 -8.28 -4.53 12.40
N SER A 417 -7.02 -4.24 12.03
CA SER A 417 -5.78 -4.88 12.51
C SER A 417 -5.76 -6.42 12.53
N ARG A 418 -6.57 -7.09 11.68
CA ARG A 418 -6.60 -8.56 11.53
C ARG A 418 -6.44 -9.03 10.08
N PRO A 419 -5.28 -8.79 9.45
CA PRO A 419 -4.98 -9.29 8.10
C PRO A 419 -4.82 -10.82 7.98
N ASP A 420 -4.55 -11.54 9.07
CA ASP A 420 -4.10 -12.94 9.03
C ASP A 420 -5.17 -14.02 9.10
N THR A 421 -6.37 -13.70 9.59
CA THR A 421 -7.44 -14.69 9.69
C THR A 421 -8.04 -15.01 8.32
N LEU A 422 -8.05 -16.30 7.93
CA LEU A 422 -8.71 -16.88 6.73
C LEU A 422 -10.18 -16.47 6.59
N ARG A 423 -10.80 -16.01 7.67
CA ARG A 423 -12.11 -15.34 7.71
C ARG A 423 -12.04 -13.86 7.33
N ASN A 424 -11.27 -13.49 6.32
CA ASN A 424 -11.48 -12.22 5.61
C ASN A 424 -12.72 -12.33 4.69
N MET A 425 -13.86 -12.54 5.34
CA MET A 425 -15.21 -12.31 4.80
C MET A 425 -15.38 -10.83 4.41
N MET A 426 -14.46 -9.94 4.82
CA MET A 426 -14.40 -8.53 4.44
C MET A 426 -13.88 -8.21 3.03
N LEU A 427 -13.29 -9.18 2.30
CA LEU A 427 -12.77 -8.96 0.93
C LEU A 427 -13.41 -9.87 -0.14
N LYS A 428 -14.31 -10.79 0.24
CA LYS A 428 -15.05 -11.62 -0.74
C LYS A 428 -15.95 -10.79 -1.66
N VAL A 429 -16.28 -9.56 -1.30
CA VAL A 429 -17.23 -8.71 -2.04
C VAL A 429 -16.62 -7.91 -3.19
N CYS A 430 -15.29 -7.76 -3.27
CA CYS A 430 -14.72 -7.24 -4.52
C CYS A 430 -14.86 -8.25 -5.70
N GLN A 431 -15.48 -9.43 -5.50
CA GLN A 431 -15.67 -10.43 -6.57
C GLN A 431 -16.74 -10.07 -7.61
N SER A 432 -17.56 -9.03 -7.45
CA SER A 432 -18.70 -8.84 -8.35
C SER A 432 -18.93 -7.45 -8.94
N THR A 433 -18.29 -6.36 -8.48
CA THR A 433 -18.86 -5.05 -8.85
C THR A 433 -17.95 -3.85 -9.06
N LEU A 434 -16.66 -4.05 -9.32
CA LEU A 434 -15.79 -2.96 -9.78
C LEU A 434 -15.67 -2.82 -11.30
N TYR A 435 -16.36 -3.66 -12.09
CA TYR A 435 -16.35 -3.56 -13.56
C TYR A 435 -17.46 -2.67 -14.16
N ALA A 436 -18.44 -2.22 -13.37
CA ALA A 436 -19.65 -1.57 -13.92
C ALA A 436 -19.75 -0.05 -13.67
N SER A 437 -19.07 0.50 -12.66
CA SER A 437 -19.34 1.88 -12.20
C SER A 437 -18.24 2.90 -12.53
N VAL A 438 -17.16 2.51 -13.21
CA VAL A 438 -16.04 3.39 -13.57
C VAL A 438 -16.10 3.83 -15.06
N CYS A 439 -17.08 3.36 -15.83
CA CYS A 439 -17.29 3.74 -17.24
C CYS A 439 -18.41 4.78 -17.46
N ALA A 440 -18.71 5.63 -16.47
CA ALA A 440 -19.59 6.78 -16.70
C ALA A 440 -18.74 7.99 -17.09
N PRO A 441 -18.86 8.53 -18.32
CA PRO A 441 -18.09 9.69 -18.75
C PRO A 441 -18.56 10.94 -18.00
N TYR A 442 -17.62 11.61 -17.34
CA TYR A 442 -17.70 13.04 -17.04
C TYR A 442 -16.35 13.66 -17.36
#